data_AF-A0A5J4PJX1-F1
#
_entry.id   AF-A0A5J4PJX1-F1
#
_cell.length_a   1.000
_cell.length_b   1.000
_cell.length_c   1.000
_cell.angle_alpha   90.00
_cell.angle_beta   90.00
_cell.angle_gamma   90.00
#
_symmetry.space_group_name_H-M   'P 1'
#
loop_
_entity.id
_entity.type
_entity.pdbx_description
1 polymer ?
#
loop_
_entity_poly.entity_id
_entity_poly.type
_entity_poly.pdbx_seq_one_letter_code
_entity_poly.pdbx_strand_id
1 'polypeptide(L)'
;MSPVQANEGRANNKHLCPSAPDFTPSYPFNDRDPFVLDETPSILFAGGASIRKFSSKIIEGLNGQKCLLLALPSFAYTGDIVIVDPVTLIPRVIHFGIGLTDLKLHT
;
A
#
# COMPACT_ATOMS: atom_id res chain seq x y z
N MET A 1 8.36 4.54 -11.57
CA MET A 1 8.11 4.83 -10.14
C MET A 1 7.82 3.52 -9.44
N SER A 2 8.52 3.20 -8.33
CA SER A 2 8.19 2.00 -7.56
C SER A 2 6.92 2.21 -6.72
N PRO A 3 6.15 1.16 -6.38
CA PRO A 3 4.93 1.33 -5.59
C PRO A 3 5.19 1.96 -4.20
N VAL A 4 6.35 1.70 -3.59
CA VAL A 4 6.76 2.34 -2.32
C VAL A 4 7.02 3.83 -2.50
N GLN A 5 7.64 4.25 -3.61
CA GLN A 5 7.81 5.68 -3.92
C GLN A 5 6.45 6.38 -4.13
N ALA A 6 5.48 5.69 -4.73
CA ALA A 6 4.13 6.23 -4.85
C ALA A 6 3.47 6.43 -3.47
N ASN A 7 3.66 5.49 -2.54
CA ASN A 7 3.18 5.64 -1.16
C ASN A 7 3.87 6.78 -0.41
N GLU A 8 5.16 6.99 -0.65
CA GLU A 8 5.88 8.15 -0.09
C GLU A 8 5.29 9.47 -0.58
N GLY A 9 4.99 9.58 -1.89
CA GLY A 9 4.29 10.75 -2.44
C GLY A 9 2.92 10.98 -1.80
N ARG A 10 2.13 9.91 -1.62
CA ARG A 10 0.82 9.98 -0.94
C ARG A 10 0.92 10.44 0.51
N ALA A 11 1.90 9.92 1.25
CA ALA A 11 2.13 10.29 2.64
C ALA A 11 2.60 11.75 2.77
N ASN A 12 3.52 12.19 1.90
CA ASN A 12 4.01 13.57 1.90
C ASN A 12 2.93 14.58 1.51
N ASN A 13 2.10 14.23 0.53
CA ASN A 13 1.01 15.10 0.05
C ASN A 13 -0.27 14.97 0.89
N LYS A 14 -0.30 14.07 1.87
CA LYS A 14 -1.51 13.74 2.66
C LYS A 14 -2.74 13.45 1.80
N HIS A 15 -2.55 12.73 0.69
CA HIS A 15 -3.62 12.46 -0.27
C HIS A 15 -3.50 11.05 -0.84
N LEU A 16 -4.47 10.19 -0.56
CA LEU A 16 -4.46 8.77 -0.93
C LEU A 16 -4.58 8.55 -2.44
N CYS A 17 -5.44 9.33 -3.10
CA CYS A 17 -5.72 9.21 -4.52
C CYS A 17 -5.69 10.56 -5.24
N PRO A 18 -4.50 11.16 -5.45
CA PRO A 18 -4.39 12.47 -6.13
C PRO A 18 -4.87 12.46 -7.59
N SER A 19 -5.08 11.26 -8.15
CA SER A 19 -5.59 11.05 -9.50
C SER A 19 -7.12 11.04 -9.58
N ALA A 20 -7.81 11.11 -8.44
CA ALA A 20 -9.25 11.35 -8.40
C ALA A 20 -9.50 12.87 -8.42
N PRO A 21 -10.58 13.35 -9.07
CA PRO A 21 -11.56 12.58 -9.86
C PRO A 21 -11.12 12.31 -11.32
N ASP A 22 -10.04 12.95 -11.80
CA ASP A 22 -9.72 13.07 -13.23
C ASP A 22 -9.46 11.73 -13.95
N PHE A 23 -8.67 10.84 -13.32
CA PHE A 23 -8.27 9.55 -13.91
C PHE A 23 -8.82 8.35 -13.14
N THR A 24 -9.03 8.50 -11.83
CA THR A 24 -9.64 7.48 -10.99
C THR A 24 -11.07 7.90 -10.68
N PRO A 25 -12.09 7.18 -11.19
CA PRO A 25 -13.48 7.52 -10.91
C PRO A 25 -13.72 7.58 -9.41
N SER A 26 -14.31 8.67 -8.96
CA SER A 26 -14.74 8.87 -7.58
C SER A 26 -16.18 9.35 -7.55
N TYR A 27 -16.84 9.10 -6.42
CA TYR A 27 -18.14 9.69 -6.16
C TYR A 27 -17.99 11.21 -5.99
N PRO A 28 -18.92 12.05 -6.48
CA PRO A 28 -18.86 13.50 -6.31
C PRO A 28 -19.20 13.88 -4.86
N PHE A 29 -18.18 13.86 -3.99
CA PHE A 29 -18.33 14.32 -2.61
C PHE A 29 -18.45 15.85 -2.57
N ASN A 30 -19.51 16.35 -1.95
CA ASN A 30 -19.80 17.79 -1.94
C ASN A 30 -19.11 18.55 -0.79
N ASP A 31 -18.97 17.92 0.39
CA ASP A 31 -18.53 18.61 1.60
C ASP A 31 -17.03 18.45 1.86
N ARG A 32 -16.51 17.23 1.65
CA ARG A 32 -15.12 16.86 1.98
C ARG A 32 -14.63 15.78 1.04
N ASP A 33 -13.39 15.91 0.58
CA ASP A 33 -12.69 14.86 -0.14
C ASP A 33 -12.25 13.73 0.84
N PRO A 34 -12.73 12.48 0.67
CA PRO A 34 -12.37 11.37 1.55
C PRO A 34 -10.94 10.85 1.33
N PHE A 35 -10.24 11.28 0.27
CA PHE A 35 -8.86 10.88 0.00
C PHE A 35 -7.84 11.75 0.70
N VAL A 36 -8.25 12.90 1.25
CA VAL A 36 -7.40 13.77 2.05
C VAL A 36 -7.24 13.19 3.46
N LEU A 37 -5.98 13.00 3.86
CA LEU A 37 -5.59 12.48 5.16
C LEU A 37 -5.47 13.62 6.17
N ASP A 38 -6.20 13.53 7.28
CA ASP A 38 -6.07 14.49 8.39
C ASP A 38 -4.68 14.38 9.04
N GLU A 39 -4.26 13.14 9.27
CA GLU A 39 -2.99 12.79 9.91
C GLU A 39 -2.25 11.76 9.06
N THR A 40 -0.91 11.75 9.15
CA THR A 40 -0.12 10.71 8.52
C THR A 40 -0.40 9.39 9.26
N PRO A 41 -0.71 8.27 8.59
CA PRO A 41 -0.94 7.00 9.27
C PRO A 41 0.37 6.37 9.74
N SER A 42 0.32 5.52 10.76
CA SER A 42 1.51 4.74 11.20
C SER A 42 1.95 3.71 10.15
N ILE A 43 1.02 3.23 9.32
CA ILE A 43 1.27 2.27 8.24
C ILE A 43 0.47 2.73 7.01
N LEU A 44 1.14 2.83 5.85
CA LEU A 44 0.51 3.09 4.56
C LEU A 44 0.94 1.99 3.56
N PHE A 45 -0.01 1.26 3.01
CA PHE A 45 0.30 0.16 2.10
C PHE A 45 -0.42 0.31 0.75
N ALA A 46 0.22 -0.19 -0.29
CA ALA A 46 -0.39 -0.40 -1.60
C ALA A 46 -0.32 -1.89 -1.93
N GLY A 47 -1.46 -2.45 -2.32
CA GLY A 47 -1.56 -3.79 -2.91
C GLY A 47 -2.02 -3.69 -4.36
N GLY A 48 -2.14 -4.83 -5.01
CA GLY A 48 -2.74 -4.93 -6.35
C GLY A 48 -2.13 -6.02 -7.19
N ALA A 49 -2.86 -6.41 -8.24
CA ALA A 49 -2.49 -7.51 -9.13
C ALA A 49 -1.22 -7.26 -9.97
N SER A 50 -0.61 -6.07 -9.93
CA SER A 50 0.63 -5.73 -10.64
C SER A 50 1.88 -5.78 -9.78
N ILE A 51 1.75 -5.80 -8.44
CA ILE A 51 2.90 -5.82 -7.53
C ILE A 51 3.40 -7.26 -7.41
N ARG A 52 4.64 -7.51 -7.85
CA ARG A 52 5.27 -8.84 -7.88
C ARG A 52 6.31 -9.06 -6.80
N LYS A 53 6.73 -8.00 -6.11
CA LYS A 53 7.79 -8.04 -5.10
C LYS A 53 7.38 -7.21 -3.90
N PHE A 54 7.61 -7.77 -2.72
CA PHE A 54 7.51 -7.03 -1.48
C PHE A 54 8.55 -5.91 -1.43
N SER A 55 8.17 -4.75 -0.94
CA SER A 55 9.12 -3.70 -0.54
C SER A 55 8.54 -2.85 0.58
N SER A 56 9.43 -2.33 1.42
CA SER A 56 9.06 -1.50 2.57
C SER A 56 10.03 -0.34 2.75
N LYS A 57 9.55 0.77 3.29
CA LYS A 57 10.35 1.94 3.66
C LYS A 57 9.71 2.62 4.87
N ILE A 58 10.53 3.05 5.83
CA ILE A 58 10.06 3.93 6.91
C ILE A 58 10.37 5.37 6.50
N ILE A 59 9.39 6.25 6.67
CA ILE A 59 9.58 7.70 6.58
C ILE A 59 9.25 8.35 7.93
N GLU A 60 9.79 9.54 8.14
CA GLU A 60 9.51 10.36 9.32
C GLU A 60 8.75 11.62 8.91
N GLY A 61 7.62 11.87 9.56
CA GLY A 61 6.82 13.08 9.40
C GLY A 61 7.39 14.25 10.22
N LEU A 62 6.77 15.43 10.04
CA LEU A 62 7.21 16.70 10.65
C LEU A 62 7.38 16.66 12.18
N ASN A 63 6.62 15.82 12.88
CA ASN A 63 6.64 15.71 14.34
C ASN A 63 7.44 14.49 14.84
N GLY A 64 8.33 13.93 14.01
CA GLY A 64 9.07 12.70 14.34
C GLY A 64 8.20 11.43 14.30
N GLN A 65 6.97 11.53 13.81
CA GLN A 65 6.08 10.40 13.61
C GLN A 65 6.62 9.48 12.53
N LYS A 66 6.77 8.19 12.83
CA LYS A 66 7.16 7.18 11.85
C LYS A 66 5.95 6.67 11.07
N CYS A 67 6.11 6.53 9.76
CA CYS A 67 5.15 5.90 8.87
C CYS A 67 5.84 4.78 8.10
N LEU A 68 5.33 3.56 8.24
CA LEU A 68 5.78 2.40 7.49
C LEU A 68 5.04 2.32 6.14
N LEU A 69 5.77 2.52 5.06
CA LEU A 69 5.31 2.38 3.70
C LEU A 69 5.51 0.94 3.22
N LEU A 70 4.47 0.30 2.70
CA LEU A 70 4.52 -1.08 2.20
C LEU A 70 4.01 -1.19 0.77
N ALA A 71 4.69 -1.97 -0.06
CA ALA A 71 4.14 -2.50 -1.29
C ALA A 71 3.96 -4.00 -1.13
N LEU A 72 2.70 -4.42 -1.07
CA LEU A 72 2.31 -5.80 -0.81
C LEU A 72 2.31 -6.58 -2.13
N PRO A 73 3.05 -7.69 -2.23
CA PRO A 73 3.02 -8.53 -3.41
C PRO A 73 1.62 -9.17 -3.55
N SER A 74 1.22 -9.42 -4.79
CA SER A 74 -0.02 -10.16 -5.05
C SER A 74 0.18 -11.63 -4.66
N PHE A 75 -0.59 -12.08 -3.68
CA PHE A 75 -0.57 -13.46 -3.21
C PHE A 75 -0.78 -14.47 -4.34
N ALA A 76 -1.70 -14.20 -5.29
CA ALA A 76 -2.00 -15.09 -6.40
C ALA A 76 -0.80 -15.41 -7.31
N TYR A 77 0.21 -14.54 -7.35
CA TYR A 77 1.43 -14.74 -8.14
C TYR A 77 2.65 -15.14 -7.31
N THR A 78 2.65 -14.82 -6.02
CA THR A 78 3.85 -14.92 -5.17
C THR A 78 3.72 -15.94 -4.04
N GLY A 79 2.50 -16.25 -3.60
CA GLY A 79 2.26 -17.02 -2.37
C GLY A 79 2.67 -16.27 -1.10
N ASP A 80 2.98 -14.97 -1.19
CA ASP A 80 3.54 -14.21 -0.08
C ASP A 80 2.45 -13.47 0.71
N ILE A 81 2.54 -13.55 2.03
CA ILE A 81 1.78 -12.73 2.99
C ILE A 81 2.76 -11.89 3.80
N VAL A 82 2.37 -10.67 4.15
CA VAL A 82 3.17 -9.77 4.99
C VAL A 82 2.48 -9.60 6.34
N ILE A 83 3.20 -9.94 7.41
CA ILE A 83 2.79 -9.69 8.80
C ILE A 83 3.55 -8.46 9.30
N VAL A 84 2.85 -7.53 9.93
CA VAL A 84 3.45 -6.31 10.49
C VAL A 84 3.15 -6.26 11.97
N ASP A 85 4.19 -6.06 12.78
CA ASP A 85 4.01 -5.69 14.17
C ASP A 85 3.66 -4.20 14.26
N PRO A 86 2.47 -3.81 14.77
CA PRO A 86 2.02 -2.44 14.80
C PRO A 86 2.80 -1.55 15.78
N VAL A 87 3.52 -2.13 16.75
CA VAL A 87 4.32 -1.40 17.73
C VAL A 87 5.73 -1.16 17.19
N THR A 88 6.39 -2.21 16.72
CA THR A 88 7.77 -2.09 16.22
C THR A 88 7.85 -1.60 14.77
N LEU A 89 6.75 -1.67 14.02
CA LEU A 89 6.66 -1.38 12.59
C LEU A 89 7.62 -2.23 11.74
N ILE A 90 7.93 -3.45 12.20
CA ILE A 90 8.79 -4.38 11.49
C ILE A 90 7.92 -5.34 10.67
N PRO A 91 8.00 -5.31 9.32
CA PRO A 91 7.31 -6.27 8.48
C PRO A 91 8.09 -7.59 8.37
N ARG A 92 7.36 -8.70 8.28
CA ARG A 92 7.87 -10.05 8.02
C ARG A 92 7.10 -10.68 6.87
N VAL A 93 7.81 -11.21 5.90
CA VAL A 93 7.21 -11.92 4.75
C VAL A 93 7.14 -13.41 5.07
N ILE A 94 5.97 -14.01 4.88
CA ILE A 94 5.75 -15.45 4.97
C ILE A 94 5.39 -15.94 3.57
N HIS A 95 6.21 -16.85 3.05
CA HIS A 95 5.98 -17.49 1.76
C HIS A 95 5.25 -18.82 1.97
N PHE A 96 4.09 -18.95 1.35
CA PHE A 96 3.35 -20.21 1.28
C PHE A 96 3.75 -20.93 0.01
N GLY A 97 4.50 -22.03 0.16
CA GLY A 97 4.85 -22.95 -0.93
C GLY A 97 3.64 -23.75 -1.39
N ILE A 98 2.64 -23.07 -1.95
CA ILE A 98 1.46 -23.68 -2.56
C ILE A 98 1.75 -23.77 -4.05
N GLY A 99 1.57 -24.95 -4.65
CA GLY A 99 1.62 -25.15 -6.09
C GLY A 99 0.51 -24.36 -6.78
N LEU A 100 0.72 -23.05 -6.99
CA LEU A 100 -0.22 -22.14 -7.65
C LEU A 100 -0.37 -22.43 -9.16
N THR A 101 0.28 -23.48 -9.67
CA THR A 101 0.12 -23.96 -11.06
C THR A 101 -1.32 -24.38 -11.38
N ASP A 102 -2.10 -24.81 -10.39
CA ASP A 102 -3.51 -25.24 -10.58
C ASP A 102 -4.53 -24.11 -10.38
N LEU A 103 -4.08 -22.90 -10.00
CA LEU A 103 -4.91 -21.70 -9.82
C LEU A 103 -4.92 -20.81 -11.07
N LYS A 104 -4.61 -21.36 -12.25
CA LYS A 104 -5.00 -20.75 -13.53
C LYS A 104 -6.52 -20.78 -13.63
N LEU A 105 -7.14 -19.82 -12.95
CA LEU A 105 -8.53 -19.41 -13.12
C LEU A 105 -8.81 -19.37 -14.61
N HIS A 106 -9.70 -20.25 -15.06
CA HIS A 106 -10.41 -20.11 -16.32
C HIS A 106 -11.01 -18.72 -16.34
N THR A 107 -10.46 -17.85 -17.17
CA THR A 107 -11.09 -16.60 -17.61
C THR A 107 -11.07 -16.62 -19.12
#